data_AF-A0A7V4ALB2-F1
#
_entry.id   AF-A0A7V4ALB2-F1
#
_cell.length_a   1.000
_cell.length_b   1.000
_cell.length_c   1.000
_cell.angle_alpha   90.00
_cell.angle_beta   90.00
_cell.angle_gamma   90.00
#
_symmetry.space_group_name_H-M   'P 1'
#
loop_
_entity.id
_entity.type
_entity.pdbx_description
1 polymer ?
#
loop_
_entity_poly.entity_id
_entity_poly.type
_entity_poly.pdbx_seq_one_letter_code
_entity_poly.pdbx_strand_id
1 'polypeptide(L)'
;MGVRVLLLSLLILLGACRGESMKPLPYLSETPVRSFKAPEALLEPGKDYYARIRTTKGNILLDLLEKEAPNTVNSFVFLALHRFFEGVEWHRVIPGFVAQT
;
A
#
# COMPACT_ATOMS: atom_id res chain seq x y z
N MET A 1 38.98 -33.38 -21.87
CA MET A 1 38.05 -32.23 -22.04
C MET A 1 37.00 -32.64 -23.07
N GLY A 2 35.70 -32.46 -22.95
CA GLY A 2 34.86 -31.84 -21.94
C GLY A 2 33.46 -31.77 -22.54
N VAL A 3 32.48 -32.48 -21.98
CA VAL A 3 31.05 -32.34 -22.33
C VAL A 3 30.24 -32.81 -21.12
N ARG A 4 30.21 -32.03 -20.04
CA ARG A 4 29.30 -32.32 -18.89
C ARG A 4 28.89 -31.11 -18.04
N VAL A 5 29.27 -29.89 -18.42
CA VAL A 5 28.98 -28.67 -17.62
C VAL A 5 27.93 -27.77 -18.29
N LEU A 6 27.54 -28.03 -19.54
CA LEU A 6 26.73 -27.07 -20.31
C LEU A 6 25.20 -27.26 -20.25
N LEU A 7 24.69 -28.28 -19.54
CA LEU A 7 23.24 -28.52 -19.45
C LEU A 7 22.59 -28.06 -18.13
N LEU A 8 23.36 -27.62 -17.14
CA LEU A 8 22.81 -27.14 -15.86
C LEU A 8 22.64 -25.61 -15.78
N SER A 9 23.18 -24.84 -16.73
CA SER A 9 23.11 -23.37 -16.71
C SER A 9 21.86 -22.78 -17.37
N LEU A 10 21.07 -23.56 -18.11
CA LEU A 10 19.87 -23.07 -18.79
C LEU A 10 18.59 -23.12 -17.94
N LEU A 11 18.59 -23.85 -16.82
CA LEU A 11 17.42 -23.94 -15.93
C LEU A 11 17.27 -22.77 -14.93
N ILE A 12 18.28 -21.91 -14.81
CA ILE A 12 18.29 -20.80 -13.84
C ILE A 12 17.63 -19.52 -14.41
N LEU A 13 17.43 -19.42 -15.73
CA LEU A 13 16.90 -18.21 -16.39
C LEU A 13 15.36 -18.12 -16.48
N LEU A 14 14.62 -19.17 -16.11
CA LEU A 14 13.15 -19.19 -16.15
C LEU A 14 12.48 -18.83 -14.80
N GLY A 15 13.25 -18.59 -13.74
CA GLY A 15 12.73 -18.50 -12.37
C GLY A 15 12.44 -17.11 -11.81
N ALA A 16 12.63 -16.02 -12.57
CA ALA A 16 12.61 -14.66 -12.02
C ALA A 16 11.39 -13.80 -12.38
N CYS A 17 10.30 -14.37 -12.92
CA CYS A 17 9.00 -13.70 -12.90
C CYS A 17 8.32 -13.91 -11.54
N ARG A 18 8.99 -13.50 -10.46
CA ARG A 18 8.35 -13.44 -9.15
C ARG A 18 7.58 -12.12 -9.09
N GLY A 19 6.41 -12.10 -9.73
CA GLY A 19 5.43 -11.06 -9.45
C GLY A 19 5.03 -11.20 -7.99
N GLU A 20 5.63 -10.42 -7.10
CA GLU A 20 5.21 -10.39 -5.70
C GLU A 20 3.75 -9.94 -5.68
N SER A 21 2.87 -10.82 -5.21
CA SER A 21 1.47 -10.49 -5.04
C SER A 21 1.33 -9.48 -3.91
N MET A 22 0.52 -8.44 -4.12
CA MET A 22 0.22 -7.45 -3.09
C MET A 22 -0.41 -8.14 -1.88
N LYS A 23 0.28 -8.08 -0.74
CA LYS A 23 -0.18 -8.66 0.51
C LYS A 23 -0.96 -7.61 1.31
N PRO A 24 -2.23 -7.86 1.70
CA PRO A 24 -2.96 -6.92 2.54
C PRO A 24 -2.36 -6.87 3.95
N LEU A 25 -2.23 -5.66 4.48
CA LEU A 25 -1.88 -5.43 5.88
C LEU A 25 -3.12 -5.66 6.76
N PRO A 26 -3.00 -6.31 7.92
CA PRO A 26 -4.11 -6.48 8.85
C PRO A 26 -4.51 -5.14 9.47
N TYR A 27 -5.80 -4.95 9.72
CA TYR A 27 -6.28 -3.82 10.51
C TYR A 27 -5.77 -3.93 11.96
N LEU A 28 -5.50 -2.77 12.57
CA LEU A 28 -5.03 -2.64 13.95
C LEU A 28 -6.18 -2.35 14.93
N SER A 29 -7.40 -2.14 14.43
CA SER A 29 -8.61 -2.03 15.24
C SER A 29 -9.79 -2.76 14.60
N GLU A 30 -10.72 -3.23 15.44
CA GLU A 30 -11.96 -3.87 14.99
C GLU A 30 -13.01 -2.83 14.53
N THR A 31 -13.01 -1.65 15.15
CA THR A 31 -13.92 -0.53 14.86
C THR A 31 -13.15 0.75 14.51
N PRO A 32 -13.80 1.73 13.87
CA PRO A 32 -13.17 3.01 13.56
C PRO A 32 -12.71 3.77 14.81
N VAL A 33 -11.43 4.15 14.85
CA VAL A 33 -10.85 5.03 15.89
C VAL A 33 -10.58 6.40 15.28
N ARG A 34 -11.07 7.47 15.91
CA ARG A 34 -11.04 8.85 15.37
C ARG A 34 -10.20 9.85 16.15
N SER A 35 -9.59 9.42 17.26
CA SER A 35 -8.79 10.29 18.11
C SER A 35 -7.49 9.59 18.47
N PHE A 36 -6.38 10.30 18.23
CA PHE A 36 -5.03 9.84 18.51
C PHE A 36 -4.20 11.01 19.00
N LYS A 37 -3.23 10.74 19.87
CA LYS A 37 -2.24 11.76 20.26
C LYS A 37 -1.19 11.97 19.17
N ALA A 38 -0.75 10.88 18.52
CA ALA A 38 0.20 10.86 17.42
C ALA A 38 0.15 9.48 16.74
N PRO A 39 0.55 9.37 15.45
CA PRO A 39 0.67 8.08 14.77
C PRO A 39 1.93 7.33 15.22
N GLU A 40 1.82 6.01 15.35
CA GLU A 40 2.97 5.12 15.56
C GLU A 40 3.76 4.93 14.24
N ALA A 41 5.04 4.62 14.34
CA ALA A 41 5.88 4.31 13.19
C ALA A 41 5.63 2.87 12.72
N LEU A 42 5.06 2.71 11.53
CA LEU A 42 4.64 1.43 10.95
C LEU A 42 5.39 1.05 9.67
N LEU A 43 6.01 2.03 8.99
CA LEU A 43 6.66 1.76 7.70
C LEU A 43 7.97 0.98 7.89
N GLU A 44 8.14 -0.05 7.08
CA GLU A 44 9.36 -0.85 7.00
C GLU A 44 10.24 -0.33 5.86
N PRO A 45 11.57 -0.18 6.08
CA PRO A 45 12.48 0.25 5.03
C PRO A 45 12.47 -0.69 3.82
N GLY A 46 12.39 -0.12 2.62
CA GLY A 46 12.45 -0.87 1.36
C GLY A 46 11.15 -1.62 1.01
N LYS A 47 10.06 -1.40 1.74
CA LYS A 47 8.71 -1.83 1.35
C LYS A 47 8.01 -0.73 0.55
N ASP A 48 7.24 -1.18 -0.43
CA ASP A 48 6.39 -0.35 -1.28
C ASP A 48 4.95 -0.47 -0.80
N TYR A 49 4.26 0.66 -0.61
CA TYR A 49 2.96 0.71 0.03
C TYR A 49 1.87 1.18 -0.92
N TYR A 50 0.73 0.49 -0.87
CA TYR A 50 -0.44 0.82 -1.68
C TYR A 50 -1.68 0.91 -0.81
N ALA A 51 -2.61 1.76 -1.19
CA ALA A 51 -3.90 1.88 -0.53
C ALA A 51 -5.06 1.66 -1.49
N ARG A 52 -6.04 0.87 -1.08
CA ARG A 52 -7.29 0.71 -1.81
C ARG A 52 -8.42 1.42 -1.08
N ILE A 53 -8.89 2.52 -1.65
CA ILE A 53 -10.07 3.24 -1.16
C ILE A 53 -11.29 2.63 -1.84
N ARG A 54 -12.18 2.04 -1.04
CA ARG A 54 -13.49 1.56 -1.51
C ARG A 54 -14.49 2.68 -1.36
N THR A 55 -15.08 3.12 -2.47
CA THR A 55 -16.11 4.16 -2.48
C THR A 55 -17.42 3.61 -3.02
N THR A 56 -18.50 4.36 -2.85
CA THR A 56 -19.81 4.05 -3.47
C THR A 56 -19.79 4.14 -5.00
N LYS A 57 -18.74 4.72 -5.60
CA LYS A 57 -18.56 4.85 -7.04
C LYS A 57 -17.50 3.91 -7.62
N GLY A 58 -16.93 3.03 -6.80
CA GLY A 58 -15.91 2.07 -7.21
C GLY A 58 -14.64 2.17 -6.36
N ASN A 59 -13.64 1.37 -6.75
CA ASN A 59 -12.36 1.31 -6.05
C ASN A 59 -11.37 2.28 -6.66
N ILE A 60 -10.62 2.97 -5.80
CA ILE A 60 -9.45 3.76 -6.19
C ILE A 60 -8.23 3.05 -5.61
N LEU A 61 -7.22 2.79 -6.44
CA LEU A 61 -5.94 2.27 -6.01
C LEU A 61 -4.92 3.42 -6.01
N LEU A 62 -4.24 3.59 -4.89
CA LEU A 62 -3.21 4.59 -4.69
C LEU A 62 -1.87 3.89 -4.52
N ASP A 63 -0.88 4.38 -5.25
CA ASP A 63 0.54 4.14 -5.01
C ASP A 63 1.03 5.21 -4.00
N LEU A 64 1.60 4.79 -2.88
CA LEU A 64 2.02 5.70 -1.82
C LEU A 64 3.51 6.00 -1.98
N LEU A 65 3.88 7.27 -1.85
CA LEU A 65 5.24 7.74 -2.10
C LEU A 65 6.03 7.84 -0.79
N GLU A 66 6.32 6.72 -0.13
CA GLU A 66 6.96 6.73 1.20
C GLU A 66 8.39 7.26 1.19
N LYS A 67 9.09 7.21 0.05
CA LYS A 67 10.46 7.74 -0.08
C LYS A 67 10.47 9.26 -0.09
N GLU A 68 9.47 9.86 -0.71
CA GLU A 68 9.31 11.30 -0.87
C GLU A 68 8.64 11.94 0.35
N ALA A 69 7.64 11.26 0.93
CA ALA A 69 6.82 11.80 2.02
C ALA A 69 6.62 10.78 3.16
N PRO A 70 7.70 10.31 3.82
CA PRO A 70 7.64 9.20 4.77
C PRO A 70 6.70 9.45 5.95
N ASN A 71 6.70 10.66 6.51
CA ASN A 71 5.85 11.00 7.65
C ASN A 71 4.35 11.02 7.27
N THR A 72 4.04 11.54 6.08
CA THR A 72 2.66 11.60 5.58
C THR A 72 2.14 10.21 5.25
N VAL A 73 2.93 9.39 4.56
CA VAL A 73 2.56 8.02 4.24
C VAL A 73 2.40 7.20 5.52
N ASN A 74 3.31 7.34 6.49
CA ASN A 74 3.19 6.66 7.78
C ASN A 74 1.89 7.04 8.50
N SER A 75 1.60 8.34 8.59
CA SER A 75 0.37 8.81 9.22
C SER A 75 -0.88 8.31 8.49
N PHE A 76 -0.88 8.30 7.15
CA PHE A 76 -1.99 7.81 6.37
C PHE A 76 -2.23 6.31 6.58
N VAL A 77 -1.17 5.49 6.48
CA VAL A 77 -1.22 4.04 6.69
C VAL A 77 -1.71 3.73 8.12
N PHE A 78 -1.15 4.40 9.12
CA PHE A 78 -1.58 4.26 10.52
C PHE A 78 -3.09 4.50 10.67
N LEU A 79 -3.59 5.65 10.20
CA LEU A 79 -5.02 5.98 10.28
C LEU A 79 -5.89 4.99 9.49
N ALA A 80 -5.46 4.58 8.31
CA ALA A 80 -6.17 3.62 7.48
C ALA A 80 -6.29 2.24 8.16
N LEU A 81 -5.20 1.74 8.78
CA LEU A 81 -5.21 0.47 9.51
C LEU A 81 -6.04 0.53 10.79
N HIS A 82 -6.28 1.71 11.35
CA HIS A 82 -7.25 1.95 12.42
C HIS A 82 -8.66 2.28 11.93
N ARG A 83 -8.95 2.00 10.65
CA ARG A 83 -10.27 2.18 10.04
C ARG A 83 -10.77 3.63 10.14
N PHE A 84 -9.85 4.60 10.30
CA PHE A 84 -10.20 6.00 10.51
C PHE A 84 -11.01 6.56 9.34
N PHE A 85 -10.74 6.17 8.10
CA PHE A 85 -11.45 6.73 6.94
C PHE A 85 -12.79 6.04 6.62
N GLU A 86 -13.19 5.02 7.39
CA GLU A 86 -14.43 4.30 7.12
C GLU A 86 -15.66 5.16 7.42
N GLY A 87 -16.58 5.22 6.45
CA GLY A 87 -17.79 6.05 6.55
C GLY A 87 -17.54 7.55 6.39
N VAL A 88 -16.32 7.96 6.02
CA VAL A 88 -16.03 9.37 5.73
C VAL A 88 -16.62 9.74 4.37
N GLU A 89 -17.46 10.78 4.35
CA GLU A 89 -18.07 11.30 3.13
C GLU A 89 -17.14 12.28 2.40
N TRP A 90 -17.34 12.42 1.09
CA TRP A 90 -16.69 13.46 0.31
C TRP A 90 -17.44 14.78 0.46
N HIS A 91 -17.10 15.55 1.49
CA HIS A 91 -17.81 16.79 1.83
C HIS A 91 -17.60 17.92 0.81
N ARG A 92 -16.55 17.85 -0.01
CA ARG A 92 -16.24 18.85 -1.04
C ARG A 92 -15.78 18.21 -2.33
N VAL A 93 -16.51 18.43 -3.42
CA VAL A 93 -16.16 17.94 -4.77
C VAL A 93 -16.26 19.09 -5.76
N ILE A 94 -15.13 19.42 -6.40
CA ILE A 94 -15.05 20.44 -7.45
C ILE A 94 -14.62 19.75 -8.76
N PRO A 95 -15.49 19.72 -9.79
CA PRO A 95 -15.16 19.12 -11.08
C PRO A 95 -13.90 19.72 -11.70
N GLY A 96 -13.02 18.85 -12.22
CA GLY A 96 -11.76 19.26 -12.84
C GLY A 96 -10.68 19.73 -11.85
N PHE A 97 -10.93 19.65 -10.54
CA PHE A 97 -9.97 20.09 -9.52
C PHE A 97 -9.73 19.05 -8.42
N VAL A 98 -10.65 18.90 -7.46
CA VAL A 98 -10.41 18.08 -6.27
C VAL A 98 -11.67 17.52 -5.65
N ALA A 99 -11.57 16.31 -5.08
CA ALA A 99 -12.49 15.77 -4.10
C ALA A 99 -11.77 15.71 -2.74
N GLN A 100 -12.39 16.24 -1.69
CA GLN A 100 -11.80 16.45 -0.38
C GLN A 100 -12.80 16.10 0.73
N THR A 101 -12.26 15.61 1.85
CA THR A 101 -12.94 15.35 3.11
C THR A 101 -12.14 15.92 4.28
#